data_AF-A0A9E3BLV0-F1
#
_entry.id   AF-A0A9E3BLV0-F1
#
_cell.length_a   1.000
_cell.length_b   1.000
_cell.length_c   1.000
_cell.angle_alpha   90.00
_cell.angle_beta   90.00
_cell.angle_gamma   90.00
#
_symmetry.space_group_name_H-M   'P 1'
#
loop_
_entity.id
_entity.type
_entity.pdbx_description
1 polymer ?
#
loop_
_entity_poly.entity_id
_entity_poly.type
_entity_poly.pdbx_seq_one_letter_code
_entity_poly.pdbx_strand_id
1 'polypeptide(L)' 'SPRHYMALVIWPGTDYHWYRHQSDGFWGHKPGQTAARNYDNSNVVITNPETANRGGYTDFCGYFFGPKSMVIQ' A
#
# COMPACT_ATOMS: atom_id res chain seq x y z
N SER A 1 2.44 -20.16 -6.91
CA SER A 1 2.89 -18.88 -6.36
C SER A 1 1.74 -18.13 -5.72
N PRO A 2 1.91 -17.56 -4.52
CA PRO A 2 0.86 -16.77 -3.87
C PRO A 2 0.53 -15.53 -4.72
N ARG A 3 -0.74 -15.14 -4.75
CA ARG A 3 -1.15 -13.85 -5.32
C ARG A 3 -0.88 -12.77 -4.28
N HIS A 4 -0.20 -11.70 -4.65
CA HIS A 4 0.00 -10.57 -3.75
C HIS A 4 -1.29 -9.75 -3.67
N TYR A 5 -1.82 -9.55 -2.47
CA TYR A 5 -2.97 -8.68 -2.25
C TYR A 5 -2.49 -7.25 -2.03
N MET A 6 -2.95 -6.33 -2.87
CA MET A 6 -2.41 -4.97 -2.98
C MET A 6 -3.54 -3.94 -3.02
N ALA A 7 -3.24 -2.70 -2.65
CA ALA A 7 -4.16 -1.56 -2.77
C ALA A 7 -3.48 -0.39 -3.49
N LEU A 8 -4.21 0.25 -4.39
CA LEU A 8 -3.74 1.42 -5.15
C LEU A 8 -4.40 2.69 -4.62
N VAL A 9 -3.58 3.73 -4.44
CA VAL A 9 -4.03 5.07 -4.05
C VAL A 9 -3.39 6.13 -4.94
N ILE A 10 -4.08 7.24 -5.14
CA ILE A 10 -3.62 8.35 -5.97
C ILE A 10 -3.55 9.62 -5.13
N TRP A 11 -2.44 10.35 -5.27
CA TRP A 11 -2.33 11.76 -4.93
C TRP A 11 -2.67 12.54 -6.20
N PRO A 12 -3.87 13.15 -6.28
CA PRO A 12 -4.33 13.81 -7.50
C PRO A 12 -3.30 14.81 -8.05
N GLY A 13 -2.96 14.63 -9.32
CA GLY A 13 -2.00 15.49 -10.04
C GLY A 13 -0.53 15.35 -9.62
N THR A 14 -0.19 14.40 -8.75
CA THR A 14 1.17 14.30 -8.18
C THR A 14 1.78 12.90 -8.29
N ASP A 15 1.14 11.87 -7.74
CA ASP A 15 1.75 10.53 -7.60
C ASP A 15 0.73 9.40 -7.45
N TYR A 16 1.17 8.16 -7.61
CA TYR A 16 0.42 6.94 -7.27
C TYR A 16 1.23 6.07 -6.31
N HIS A 17 0.56 5.35 -5.42
CA HIS A 17 1.24 4.53 -4.42
C HIS A 17 0.56 3.19 -4.18
N TRP A 18 1.38 2.18 -3.90
CA TRP A 18 0.93 0.82 -3.64
C TRP A 18 1.16 0.41 -2.19
N TYR A 19 0.15 -0.25 -1.63
CA TYR A 19 0.27 -1.03 -0.39
C TYR A 19 0.25 -2.52 -0.72
N ARG A 20 0.95 -3.33 0.09
CA ARG A 20 0.90 -4.80 0.00
C ARG A 20 0.48 -5.38 1.34
N HIS A 21 -0.51 -6.26 1.33
CA HIS A 21 -0.90 -7.03 2.49
C HIS A 21 0.18 -8.08 2.81
N GLN A 22 0.53 -8.18 4.08
CA GLN A 22 1.54 -9.09 4.60
C GLN A 22 0.87 -10.26 5.32
N SER A 23 1.61 -11.36 5.53
CA SER A 23 1.08 -12.59 6.13
C SER A 23 0.69 -12.46 7.60
N ASP A 24 1.22 -11.45 8.28
CA ASP A 24 0.97 -11.08 9.68
C ASP A 24 -0.24 -10.13 9.84
N GLY A 25 -0.97 -9.83 8.74
CA GLY A 25 -2.25 -9.13 8.80
C GLY A 25 -2.17 -7.61 8.78
N PHE A 26 -0.99 -7.03 8.45
CA PHE A 26 -0.86 -5.59 8.19
C PHE A 26 -0.59 -5.28 6.72
N TRP A 27 -0.66 -4.00 6.38
CA TRP A 27 -0.28 -3.48 5.07
C TRP A 27 1.06 -2.75 5.13
N GLY A 28 2.02 -3.22 4.33
CA GLY A 28 3.32 -2.61 4.18
C GLY A 28 3.38 -1.68 2.96
N HIS A 29 4.21 -0.64 3.05
CA HIS A 29 4.48 0.27 1.94
C HIS A 29 5.88 0.93 2.06
N LYS A 30 6.40 1.49 0.96
CA LYS A 30 7.68 2.21 0.92
C LYS A 30 7.50 3.60 0.29
N PRO A 31 7.16 4.64 1.08
CA PRO A 31 6.92 5.99 0.55
C PRO A 31 8.18 6.61 -0.07
N GLY A 32 8.24 6.70 -1.39
CA GLY A 32 9.38 7.29 -2.10
C GLY A 32 10.73 6.72 -1.65
N GLN A 33 11.63 7.60 -1.19
CA GLN A 33 12.98 7.24 -0.77
C GLN A 33 13.10 6.77 0.69
N THR A 34 12.01 6.69 1.45
CA THR A 34 12.08 6.20 2.83
C THR A 34 12.23 4.69 2.90
N ALA A 35 12.55 4.17 4.09
CA ALA A 35 12.50 2.73 4.37
C ALA A 35 11.07 2.19 4.21
N ALA A 36 10.97 0.89 3.92
CA ALA A 36 9.70 0.18 3.96
C ALA A 36 9.18 0.13 5.39
N ARG A 37 7.87 0.30 5.56
CA ARG A 37 7.21 0.38 6.87
C ARG A 37 5.77 -0.15 6.80
N ASN A 38 5.16 -0.31 7.96
CA ASN A 38 3.78 -0.77 8.14
C ASN A 38 2.86 0.24 8.83
N TYR A 39 3.34 1.46 9.07
CA TYR A 39 2.57 2.53 9.71
C TYR A 39 2.24 3.65 8.73
N ASP A 40 1.11 4.29 8.96
CA ASP A 40 0.58 5.40 8.15
C ASP A 40 1.23 6.74 8.51
N ASN A 41 0.75 7.84 7.94
CA ASN A 41 1.29 9.18 8.22
C ASN A 41 0.97 9.71 9.62
N SER A 42 0.15 9.00 10.40
CA SER A 42 -0.11 9.24 11.82
C SER A 42 0.66 8.30 12.74
N ASN A 43 1.59 7.50 12.21
CA ASN A 43 2.34 6.48 12.94
C ASN A 43 1.47 5.35 13.51
N VAL A 44 0.35 5.03 12.85
CA VAL A 44 -0.55 3.92 13.22
C VAL A 44 -0.35 2.74 12.27
N VAL A 45 -0.28 1.52 12.79
CA VAL A 45 -0.21 0.29 11.97
C VAL A 45 -1.39 0.22 11.00
N ILE A 46 -1.09 -0.01 9.72
CA ILE A 46 -2.11 -0.02 8.68
C ILE A 46 -2.79 -1.38 8.64
N THR A 47 -4.05 -1.44 9.07
CA THR A 47 -4.92 -2.62 8.92
C THR A 47 -5.86 -2.50 7.72
N ASN A 48 -6.19 -1.26 7.31
CA ASN A 48 -7.00 -0.96 6.14
C ASN A 48 -6.43 0.27 5.39
N PRO A 49 -5.88 0.13 4.17
CA PRO A 49 -5.33 1.23 3.38
C PRO A 49 -6.37 2.27 2.95
N GLU A 50 -7.63 1.88 2.78
CA GLU A 50 -8.70 2.79 2.35
C GLU A 50 -8.96 3.89 3.39
N THR A 51 -8.89 3.53 4.68
CA THR A 51 -9.20 4.41 5.81
C THR A 51 -7.96 4.91 6.56
N ALA A 52 -6.75 4.45 6.23
CA ALA A 52 -5.52 4.90 6.87
C ALA A 52 -5.20 6.38 6.56
N ASN A 53 -4.35 7.02 7.38
CA ASN A 53 -3.86 8.35 7.04
C ASN A 53 -2.80 8.26 5.94
N ARG A 54 -3.22 8.50 4.70
CA ARG A 54 -2.38 8.44 3.51
C ARG A 54 -1.75 9.79 3.14
N GLY A 55 -1.94 10.85 3.92
CA GLY A 55 -1.51 12.20 3.53
C GLY A 55 -2.14 12.63 2.20
N GLY A 56 -1.31 13.05 1.24
CA GLY A 56 -1.76 13.57 -0.06
C GLY A 56 -2.44 12.53 -0.98
N TYR A 57 -2.32 11.23 -0.71
CA TYR A 57 -2.99 10.20 -1.51
C TYR A 57 -4.46 10.06 -1.11
N THR A 58 -5.31 10.99 -1.55
CA THR A 58 -6.72 11.08 -1.16
C THR A 58 -7.61 10.06 -1.86
N ASP A 59 -7.28 9.68 -3.08
CA ASP A 59 -8.18 8.87 -3.91
C ASP A 59 -7.84 7.39 -3.68
N PHE A 60 -8.84 6.61 -3.28
CA PHE A 60 -8.72 5.16 -3.13
C PHE A 60 -9.22 4.49 -4.40
N CYS A 61 -8.36 3.73 -5.09
CA CYS A 61 -8.70 3.14 -6.39
C CYS A 61 -9.15 1.68 -6.28
N GLY A 62 -8.97 1.05 -5.13
CA GLY A 62 -9.42 -0.32 -4.88
C GLY A 62 -8.30 -1.30 -4.55
N TYR A 63 -8.72 -2.56 -4.43
CA TYR A 63 -7.86 -3.69 -4.13
C TYR A 63 -7.60 -4.55 -5.36
N PHE A 64 -6.39 -5.06 -5.47
CA PHE A 64 -5.91 -5.79 -6.64
C PHE A 64 -5.13 -7.03 -6.21
N PHE A 65 -5.12 -8.04 -7.08
CA PHE A 65 -4.25 -9.20 -6.95
C PHE A 65 -3.14 -9.13 -8.00
N GLY A 66 -1.89 -9.22 -7.54
CA GLY A 66 -0.74 -9.38 -8.43
C GLY A 66 -0.80 -10.69 -9.23
N PRO A 67 -0.19 -10.72 -10.42
CA PRO A 67 -0.16 -11.92 -11.25
C PRO A 67 0.61 -13.06 -10.58
N LYS A 68 0.25 -14.31 -10.93
CA LYS A 68 0.82 -15.51 -10.31
C LYS A 68 2.35 -15.63 -10.49
N SER A 69 2.93 -15.05 -11.53
CA SER A 69 4.37 -15.14 -11.80
C SER A 69 5.16 -13.90 -11.36
N MET A 70 4.54 -12.97 -10.61
CA MET A 70 5.21 -11.76 -10.17
C MET A 70 6.36 -12.10 -9.21
N VAL A 71 7.57 -11.70 -9.57
CA VAL A 71 8.74 -11.69 -8.70
C VAL A 71 8.91 -10.26 -8.20
N ILE A 72 8.83 -10.06 -6.88
CA ILE A 72 9.11 -8.77 -6.26
C ILE A 72 10.58 -8.79 -5.84
N GLN A 73 11.36 -7.83 -6.33
CA GLN A 73 12.78 -7.64 -5.97
C GLN A 73 12.92 -6.81 -4.70
#